data_AF-A0A7Y5QN01-F1
#
_entry.id   AF-A0A7Y5QN01-F1
#
_cell.length_a   1.000
_cell.length_b   1.000
_cell.length_c   1.000
_cell.angle_alpha   90.00
_cell.angle_beta   90.00
_cell.angle_gamma   90.00
#
_symmetry.space_group_name_H-M   'P 1'
#
loop_
_entity.id
_entity.type
_entity.pdbx_description
1 polymer ?
#
loop_
_entity_poly.entity_id
_entity_poly.type
_entity_poly.pdbx_seq_one_letter_code
_entity_poly.pdbx_strand_id
1 'polypeptide(L)'
;TPTGPVQGELWRGAVVEHALTRSVRDSAALLDAVAGPDVGAPYFAPPPGRPFLEEVKTPPGRLRIAFSARPVLGHTVHEDCVRAVNDAARLLESLGHDVVEDAPAIDRDGFNRAFLTVVASELAAELEDAAAFLKRPVRRRDVEPATWALSLIGRSITAPEYSNAIRHLQRVGRHVGGFFERYHVQLTPVLAGPPFPHGALQPSRVERLQMTVLGALRASRTMKALGALEQAAGTVFEWMQFTPIANATGQPAMSVPLSWSAEGLPIGVHFTGRYADEATLFRLAAELELAAPWRERRPPG
;
A
#
# COMPACT_ATOMS: atom_id res chain seq x y z
N THR A 1 -8.27 9.93 -6.01
CA THR A 1 -7.37 10.46 -7.06
C THR A 1 -8.01 10.22 -8.41
N PRO A 2 -7.80 11.11 -9.38
CA PRO A 2 -8.39 10.96 -10.71
C PRO A 2 -7.88 9.68 -11.40
N THR A 3 -8.79 8.89 -11.98
CA THR A 3 -8.50 7.65 -12.74
C THR A 3 -9.30 7.57 -14.07
N GLY A 4 -10.06 8.63 -14.38
CA GLY A 4 -10.82 8.76 -15.61
C GLY A 4 -9.95 8.96 -16.85
N PRO A 5 -10.55 9.04 -18.06
CA PRO A 5 -12.00 9.08 -18.32
C PRO A 5 -12.65 7.70 -18.45
N VAL A 6 -11.88 6.61 -18.37
CA VAL A 6 -12.37 5.26 -18.71
C VAL A 6 -12.84 4.48 -17.48
N GLN A 7 -12.20 4.66 -16.33
CA GLN A 7 -12.52 3.96 -15.09
C GLN A 7 -12.73 4.96 -13.95
N GLY A 8 -13.65 4.66 -13.03
CA GLY A 8 -13.96 5.53 -11.89
C GLY A 8 -13.38 5.06 -10.56
N GLU A 9 -13.26 3.75 -10.37
CA GLU A 9 -12.80 3.13 -9.10
C GLU A 9 -11.91 1.91 -9.38
N LEU A 10 -10.63 2.15 -9.68
CA LEU A 10 -9.67 1.07 -9.84
C LEU A 10 -9.53 0.25 -8.55
N TRP A 11 -9.74 -1.06 -8.68
CA TRP A 11 -9.78 -2.03 -7.57
C TRP A 11 -10.64 -1.56 -6.39
N ARG A 12 -11.82 -0.98 -6.69
CA ARG A 12 -12.76 -0.45 -5.69
C ARG A 12 -12.15 0.64 -4.80
N GLY A 13 -11.33 1.50 -5.41
CA GLY A 13 -10.70 2.64 -4.76
C GLY A 13 -9.38 2.33 -4.05
N ALA A 14 -8.88 1.10 -4.16
CA ALA A 14 -7.60 0.72 -3.57
C ALA A 14 -6.38 1.23 -4.38
N VAL A 15 -6.57 1.59 -5.65
CA VAL A 15 -5.51 2.14 -6.50
C VAL A 15 -5.64 3.65 -6.54
N VAL A 16 -4.51 4.33 -6.30
CA VAL A 16 -4.42 5.79 -6.32
C VAL A 16 -3.14 6.24 -7.03
N GLU A 17 -3.25 7.32 -7.80
CA GLU A 17 -2.12 7.92 -8.51
C GLU A 17 -1.54 9.13 -7.77
N HIS A 18 -0.22 9.23 -7.74
CA HIS A 18 0.49 10.43 -7.34
C HIS A 18 1.92 10.42 -7.93
N ALA A 19 2.94 10.75 -7.14
CA ALA A 19 4.31 10.89 -7.59
C ALA A 19 5.32 10.29 -6.61
N LEU A 20 6.46 9.87 -7.15
CA LEU A 20 7.67 9.58 -6.41
C LEU A 20 8.65 10.74 -6.62
N THR A 21 8.99 11.45 -5.55
CA THR A 21 9.90 12.60 -5.60
C THR A 21 11.03 12.44 -4.58
N ARG A 22 12.03 13.33 -4.65
CA ARG A 22 13.14 13.37 -3.68
C ARG A 22 13.02 14.51 -2.67
N SER A 23 12.00 15.36 -2.81
CA SER A 23 11.79 16.48 -1.89
C SER A 23 10.32 16.68 -1.57
N VAL A 24 10.02 17.04 -0.32
CA VAL A 24 8.64 17.17 0.17
C VAL A 24 7.88 18.22 -0.63
N ARG A 25 8.53 19.35 -0.95
CA ARG A 25 7.95 20.43 -1.76
C ARG A 25 7.53 19.98 -3.16
N ASP A 26 8.24 19.04 -3.78
CA ASP A 26 7.93 18.59 -5.14
C ASP A 26 6.67 17.72 -5.12
N SER A 27 6.53 16.83 -4.12
CA SER A 27 5.30 16.05 -3.93
C SER A 27 4.10 16.96 -3.66
N ALA A 28 4.27 17.97 -2.79
CA ALA A 28 3.21 18.92 -2.48
C ALA A 28 2.76 19.74 -3.71
N ALA A 29 3.72 20.29 -4.46
CA ALA A 29 3.44 21.03 -5.70
C ALA A 29 2.76 20.15 -6.77
N LEU A 30 3.18 18.89 -6.88
CA LEU A 30 2.53 17.94 -7.80
C LEU A 30 1.10 17.65 -7.36
N LEU A 31 0.83 17.50 -6.05
CA LEU A 31 -0.53 17.25 -5.58
C LEU A 31 -1.43 18.45 -5.84
N ASP A 32 -0.96 19.67 -5.62
CA ASP A 32 -1.69 20.90 -5.99
C ASP A 32 -2.05 20.94 -7.48
N ALA A 33 -1.19 20.40 -8.35
CA ALA A 33 -1.40 20.40 -9.79
C ALA A 33 -2.38 19.32 -10.28
N VAL A 34 -2.50 18.18 -9.57
CA VAL A 34 -3.26 17.02 -10.06
C VAL A 34 -4.44 16.62 -9.17
N ALA A 35 -4.58 17.19 -7.97
CA ALA A 35 -5.69 16.88 -7.08
C ALA A 35 -7.00 17.46 -7.59
N GLY A 36 -8.08 16.72 -7.35
CA GLY A 36 -9.43 17.11 -7.73
C GLY A 36 -10.25 15.92 -8.25
N PRO A 37 -11.57 16.09 -8.36
CA PRO A 37 -12.44 15.08 -8.98
C PRO A 37 -12.31 15.11 -10.51
N ASP A 38 -12.33 13.92 -11.11
CA ASP A 38 -12.64 13.79 -12.55
C ASP A 38 -14.12 14.06 -12.81
N VAL A 39 -14.45 14.40 -14.07
CA VAL A 39 -15.84 14.45 -14.52
C VAL A 39 -16.49 13.07 -14.32
N GLY A 40 -17.55 13.03 -13.51
CA GLY A 40 -18.29 11.80 -13.20
C GLY A 40 -17.75 11.00 -12.01
N ALA A 41 -16.73 11.50 -11.29
CA ALA A 41 -16.24 10.85 -10.09
C ALA A 41 -17.37 10.67 -9.05
N PRO A 42 -17.61 9.45 -8.53
CA PRO A 42 -18.71 9.17 -7.60
C PRO A 42 -18.48 9.78 -6.21
N TYR A 43 -17.21 9.99 -5.84
CA TYR A 43 -16.79 10.57 -4.57
C TYR A 43 -15.44 11.26 -4.74
N PHE A 44 -15.15 12.21 -3.86
CA PHE A 44 -13.88 12.94 -3.83
C PHE A 44 -13.53 13.35 -2.39
N ALA A 45 -12.24 13.49 -2.10
CA ALA A 45 -11.78 13.98 -0.81
C ALA A 45 -12.16 15.46 -0.64
N PRO A 46 -12.48 15.93 0.58
CA PRO A 46 -12.69 17.35 0.85
C PRO A 46 -11.55 18.21 0.28
N PRO A 47 -11.86 19.39 -0.30
CA PRO A 47 -10.82 20.27 -0.83
C PRO A 47 -9.91 20.74 0.31
N PRO A 48 -8.60 20.89 0.07
CA PRO A 48 -7.69 21.38 1.08
C PRO A 48 -8.00 22.85 1.42
N GLY A 49 -7.71 23.26 2.66
CA GLY A 49 -7.93 24.64 3.10
C GLY A 49 -7.05 25.67 2.38
N ARG A 50 -5.91 25.24 1.83
CA ARG A 50 -4.96 26.01 1.02
C ARG A 50 -4.05 25.06 0.23
N PRO A 51 -3.23 25.56 -0.73
CA PRO A 51 -2.32 24.72 -1.49
C PRO A 51 -1.35 23.94 -0.59
N PHE A 52 -1.14 22.65 -0.88
CA PHE A 52 -0.22 21.78 -0.15
C PHE A 52 1.21 22.31 -0.17
N LEU A 53 1.63 23.01 -1.23
CA LEU A 53 2.95 23.66 -1.28
C LEU A 53 3.13 24.73 -0.20
N GLU A 54 2.04 25.37 0.24
CA GLU A 54 2.07 26.29 1.38
C GLU A 54 2.11 25.54 2.72
N GLU A 55 1.52 24.34 2.78
CA GLU A 55 1.54 23.50 3.97
C GLU A 55 2.96 23.09 4.37
N VAL A 56 3.84 22.85 3.39
CA VAL A 56 5.27 22.54 3.63
C VAL A 56 5.99 23.62 4.44
N LYS A 57 5.50 24.87 4.42
CA LYS A 57 6.12 25.99 5.16
C LYS A 57 5.52 26.20 6.56
N THR A 58 4.53 25.39 6.93
CA THR A 58 3.79 25.55 8.17
C THR A 58 4.21 24.49 9.18
N PRO A 59 4.55 24.87 10.42
CA PRO A 59 4.83 23.88 11.46
C PRO A 59 3.62 22.95 11.68
N PRO A 60 3.82 21.63 11.86
CA PRO A 60 2.72 20.70 12.15
C PRO A 60 2.10 20.93 13.53
N GLY A 61 2.79 21.66 14.41
CA GLY A 61 2.45 21.74 15.82
C GLY A 61 2.72 20.42 16.55
N ARG A 62 2.22 20.28 17.77
CA ARG A 62 2.39 19.04 18.53
C ARG A 62 1.38 17.99 18.06
N LEU A 63 1.86 16.99 17.32
CA LEU A 63 1.07 15.85 16.88
C LEU A 63 1.06 14.75 17.94
N ARG A 64 -0.02 13.97 17.94
CA ARG A 64 -0.12 12.69 18.67
C ARG A 64 0.07 11.55 17.67
N ILE A 65 1.18 10.84 17.77
CA ILE A 65 1.65 9.88 16.78
C ILE A 65 1.68 8.49 17.41
N ALA A 66 0.90 7.58 16.86
CA ALA A 66 1.04 6.17 17.21
C ALA A 66 2.21 5.56 16.43
N PHE A 67 2.98 4.66 17.02
CA PHE A 67 3.97 3.89 16.27
C PHE A 67 3.89 2.39 16.59
N SER A 68 4.23 1.57 15.60
CA SER A 68 4.39 0.13 15.79
C SER A 68 5.28 -0.45 14.70
N ALA A 69 6.19 -1.34 15.11
CA ALA A 69 6.93 -2.22 14.20
C ALA A 69 6.54 -3.69 14.40
N ARG A 70 5.39 -3.95 15.04
CA ARG A 70 4.88 -5.31 15.23
C ARG A 70 4.28 -5.83 13.92
N PRO A 71 4.39 -7.15 13.64
CA PRO A 71 3.82 -7.70 12.42
C PRO A 71 2.30 -7.54 12.36
N VAL A 72 1.77 -7.07 11.23
CA VAL A 72 0.33 -6.80 11.05
C VAL A 72 -0.32 -7.78 10.07
N LEU A 73 0.05 -7.75 8.80
CA LEU A 73 -0.47 -8.65 7.76
C LEU A 73 0.46 -9.85 7.47
N GLY A 74 1.73 -9.76 7.87
CA GLY A 74 2.76 -10.79 7.76
C GLY A 74 3.24 -11.25 9.14
N HIS A 75 4.16 -12.21 9.21
CA HIS A 75 4.54 -12.85 10.47
C HIS A 75 5.76 -12.24 11.13
N THR A 76 6.68 -11.72 10.32
CA THR A 76 7.96 -11.23 10.80
C THR A 76 8.24 -9.81 10.30
N VAL A 77 9.10 -9.09 11.01
CA VAL A 77 9.63 -7.79 10.60
C VAL A 77 11.12 -7.83 10.88
N HIS A 78 11.93 -7.50 9.89
CA HIS A 78 13.38 -7.47 10.00
C HIS A 78 13.83 -6.43 11.03
N GLU A 79 14.89 -6.75 11.79
CA GLU A 79 15.39 -5.89 12.87
C GLU A 79 15.79 -4.50 12.39
N ASP A 80 16.31 -4.37 11.16
CA ASP A 80 16.62 -3.06 10.59
C ASP A 80 15.39 -2.18 10.39
N CYS A 81 14.24 -2.77 10.03
CA CYS A 81 12.97 -2.05 9.88
C CYS A 81 12.41 -1.65 11.25
N VAL A 82 12.54 -2.54 12.25
CA VAL A 82 12.18 -2.24 13.64
C VAL A 82 13.03 -1.08 14.17
N ARG A 83 14.35 -1.11 13.94
CA ARG A 83 15.28 -0.06 14.33
C ARG A 83 14.94 1.27 13.64
N ALA A 84 14.67 1.26 12.34
CA ALA A 84 14.29 2.46 11.58
C ALA A 84 13.05 3.15 12.16
N VAL A 85 12.02 2.38 12.53
CA VAL A 85 10.80 2.93 13.17
C VAL A 85 11.10 3.48 14.56
N ASN A 86 11.89 2.77 15.36
CA ASN A 86 12.25 3.23 16.71
C ASN A 86 13.12 4.50 16.67
N ASP A 87 14.03 4.62 15.70
CA ASP A 87 14.83 5.83 15.47
C ASP A 87 13.94 7.00 15.04
N ALA A 88 13.01 6.77 14.11
CA ALA A 88 12.04 7.77 13.69
C ALA A 88 11.13 8.21 14.86
N ALA A 89 10.67 7.28 15.70
CA ALA A 89 9.89 7.58 16.89
C ALA A 89 10.66 8.51 17.86
N ARG A 90 11.93 8.20 18.16
CA ARG A 90 12.80 9.05 18.99
C ARG A 90 13.05 10.44 18.40
N LEU A 91 13.19 10.52 17.07
CA LEU A 91 13.30 11.80 16.38
C LEU A 91 12.01 12.63 16.54
N LEU A 92 10.85 12.00 16.39
CA LEU A 92 9.56 12.68 16.58
C LEU A 92 9.36 13.17 18.03
N GLU A 93 9.79 12.39 19.02
CA GLU A 93 9.80 12.80 20.42
C GLU A 93 10.70 14.01 20.65
N SER A 94 11.91 14.02 20.06
CA SER A 94 12.85 15.14 20.21
C SER A 94 12.38 16.42 19.51
N LEU A 95 11.54 16.29 18.48
CA LEU A 95 10.82 17.39 17.82
C LEU A 95 9.58 17.87 18.62
N GLY A 96 9.24 17.21 19.74
CA GLY A 96 8.21 17.65 20.68
C GLY A 96 6.83 17.05 20.45
N HIS A 97 6.71 16.00 19.64
CA HIS A 97 5.46 15.28 19.46
C HIS A 97 5.13 14.35 20.64
N ASP A 98 3.86 13.99 20.78
CA ASP A 98 3.40 12.94 21.69
C ASP A 98 3.45 11.60 20.94
N VAL A 99 4.46 10.77 21.22
CA VAL A 99 4.70 9.51 20.52
C VAL A 99 4.34 8.34 21.43
N VAL A 100 3.43 7.47 20.97
CA VAL A 100 2.86 6.39 21.77
C VAL A 100 2.93 5.08 21.00
N GLU A 101 3.39 4.00 21.63
CA GLU A 101 3.33 2.68 21.00
C GLU A 101 1.87 2.19 20.98
N ASP A 102 1.24 2.20 19.80
CA ASP A 102 -0.13 1.70 19.58
C ASP A 102 -0.33 1.34 18.10
N ALA A 103 -1.31 0.50 17.81
CA ALA A 103 -1.69 0.13 16.46
C ALA A 103 -3.18 -0.25 16.38
N PRO A 104 -3.86 -0.01 15.24
CA PRO A 104 -5.20 -0.53 15.04
C PRO A 104 -5.14 -2.07 15.01
N ALA A 105 -6.07 -2.71 15.74
CA ALA A 105 -6.22 -4.17 15.66
C ALA A 105 -6.78 -4.57 14.28
N ILE A 106 -6.05 -5.38 13.52
CA ILE A 106 -6.47 -5.87 12.20
C ILE A 106 -6.58 -7.38 12.24
N ASP A 107 -7.71 -7.92 11.77
CA ASP A 107 -7.86 -9.35 11.47
C ASP A 107 -7.00 -9.67 10.23
N ARG A 108 -5.79 -10.16 10.47
CA ARG A 108 -4.80 -10.49 9.42
C ARG A 108 -5.38 -11.39 8.34
N ASP A 109 -5.92 -12.54 8.73
CA ASP A 109 -6.35 -13.56 7.78
C ASP A 109 -7.61 -13.10 7.03
N GLY A 110 -8.52 -12.41 7.73
CA GLY A 110 -9.67 -11.76 7.12
C GLY A 110 -9.28 -10.71 6.09
N PHE A 111 -8.35 -9.82 6.44
CA PHE A 111 -7.86 -8.75 5.57
C PHE A 111 -7.15 -9.35 4.35
N ASN A 112 -6.18 -10.23 4.55
CA ASN A 112 -5.36 -10.83 3.50
C ASN A 112 -6.24 -11.53 2.46
N ARG A 113 -7.19 -12.35 2.92
CA ARG A 113 -8.14 -13.04 2.05
C ARG A 113 -9.05 -12.07 1.32
N ALA A 114 -9.62 -11.07 2.01
CA ALA A 114 -10.52 -10.11 1.39
C ALA A 114 -9.81 -9.26 0.32
N PHE A 115 -8.62 -8.74 0.65
CA PHE A 115 -7.84 -7.91 -0.26
C PHE A 115 -7.45 -8.69 -1.52
N LEU A 116 -6.90 -9.90 -1.39
CA LEU A 116 -6.56 -10.70 -2.56
C LEU A 116 -7.77 -11.23 -3.33
N THR A 117 -8.93 -11.41 -2.68
CA THR A 117 -10.18 -11.72 -3.39
C THR A 117 -10.54 -10.60 -4.36
N VAL A 118 -10.40 -9.33 -3.94
CA VAL A 118 -10.59 -8.17 -4.81
C VAL A 118 -9.56 -8.18 -5.93
N VAL A 119 -8.26 -8.20 -5.60
CA VAL A 119 -7.17 -8.16 -6.60
C VAL A 119 -7.30 -9.27 -7.65
N ALA A 120 -7.56 -10.51 -7.24
CA ALA A 120 -7.69 -11.62 -8.16
C ALA A 120 -8.91 -11.46 -9.09
N SER A 121 -10.03 -10.95 -8.57
CA SER A 121 -11.24 -10.72 -9.35
C SER A 121 -11.08 -9.59 -10.35
N GLU A 122 -10.45 -8.48 -9.94
CA GLU A 122 -10.14 -7.33 -10.80
C GLU A 122 -9.16 -7.74 -11.91
N LEU A 123 -8.09 -8.46 -11.57
CA LEU A 123 -7.15 -8.97 -12.58
C LEU A 123 -7.83 -9.89 -13.60
N ALA A 124 -8.79 -10.72 -13.17
CA ALA A 124 -9.55 -11.55 -14.10
C ALA A 124 -10.36 -10.71 -15.09
N ALA A 125 -10.98 -9.62 -14.63
CA ALA A 125 -11.72 -8.67 -15.46
C ALA A 125 -10.79 -7.87 -16.38
N GLU A 126 -9.64 -7.39 -15.89
CA GLU A 126 -8.62 -6.70 -16.70
C GLU A 126 -8.13 -7.56 -17.87
N LEU A 127 -8.02 -8.89 -17.69
CA LEU A 127 -7.68 -9.79 -18.80
C LEU A 127 -8.81 -9.94 -19.83
N GLU A 128 -10.07 -9.70 -19.45
CA GLU A 128 -11.19 -9.64 -20.40
C GLU A 128 -11.15 -8.33 -21.20
N ASP A 129 -10.86 -7.21 -20.55
CA ASP A 129 -10.64 -5.92 -21.21
C ASP A 129 -9.45 -5.98 -22.18
N ALA A 130 -8.35 -6.59 -21.75
CA ALA A 130 -7.19 -6.83 -22.60
C ALA A 130 -7.54 -7.71 -23.81
N ALA A 131 -8.40 -8.73 -23.64
CA ALA A 131 -8.87 -9.56 -24.75
C ALA A 131 -9.70 -8.75 -25.76
N ALA A 132 -10.57 -7.86 -25.26
CA ALA A 132 -11.36 -6.97 -26.10
C ALA A 132 -10.47 -6.00 -26.90
N PHE A 133 -9.47 -5.39 -26.24
CA PHE A 133 -8.48 -4.52 -26.89
C PHE A 133 -7.67 -5.25 -27.97
N LEU A 134 -7.18 -6.46 -27.65
CA LEU A 134 -6.42 -7.30 -28.58
C LEU A 134 -7.28 -7.92 -29.69
N LYS A 135 -8.62 -7.84 -29.58
CA LYS A 135 -9.58 -8.51 -30.48
C LYS A 135 -9.34 -10.02 -30.60
N ARG A 136 -8.81 -10.63 -29.54
CA ARG A 136 -8.60 -12.08 -29.41
C ARG A 136 -8.49 -12.45 -27.92
N PRO A 137 -8.78 -13.70 -27.54
CA PRO A 137 -8.55 -14.15 -26.17
C PRO A 137 -7.10 -13.95 -25.73
N VAL A 138 -6.90 -13.49 -24.49
CA VAL A 138 -5.60 -13.53 -23.81
C VAL A 138 -5.20 -14.99 -23.60
N ARG A 139 -3.95 -15.30 -23.95
CA ARG A 139 -3.34 -16.62 -23.84
C ARG A 139 -2.36 -16.62 -22.66
N ARG A 140 -2.12 -17.79 -22.07
CA ARG A 140 -1.12 -17.98 -21.00
C ARG A 140 0.24 -17.36 -21.30
N ARG A 141 0.67 -17.40 -22.57
CA ARG A 141 1.97 -16.86 -23.02
C ARG A 141 2.02 -15.34 -23.18
N ASP A 142 0.87 -14.67 -23.12
CA ASP A 142 0.79 -13.21 -23.25
C ASP A 142 1.10 -12.50 -21.91
N VAL A 143 1.12 -13.24 -20.79
CA VAL A 143 1.31 -12.72 -19.43
C VAL A 143 2.24 -13.61 -18.62
N GLU A 144 2.69 -13.12 -17.47
CA GLU A 144 3.50 -13.89 -16.53
C GLU A 144 2.71 -15.07 -15.92
N PRO A 145 3.38 -16.18 -15.53
CA PRO A 145 2.70 -17.33 -14.92
C PRO A 145 1.89 -16.98 -13.66
N ALA A 146 2.39 -16.07 -12.82
CA ALA A 146 1.71 -15.64 -11.60
C ALA A 146 0.43 -14.85 -11.94
N THR A 147 0.51 -13.90 -12.89
CA THR A 147 -0.66 -13.17 -13.41
C THR A 147 -1.71 -14.11 -13.97
N TRP A 148 -1.30 -15.09 -14.79
CA TRP A 148 -2.24 -16.08 -15.33
C TRP A 148 -2.89 -16.91 -14.23
N ALA A 149 -2.12 -17.43 -13.28
CA ALA A 149 -2.63 -18.24 -12.17
C ALA A 149 -3.62 -17.45 -11.31
N LEU A 150 -3.27 -16.21 -10.93
CA LEU A 150 -4.13 -15.34 -10.13
C LEU A 150 -5.44 -14.99 -10.84
N SER A 151 -5.40 -14.74 -12.16
CA SER A 151 -6.62 -14.52 -12.96
C SER A 151 -7.54 -15.74 -12.99
N LEU A 152 -6.99 -16.97 -12.99
CA LEU A 152 -7.79 -18.18 -12.94
C LEU A 152 -8.45 -18.37 -11.58
N ILE A 153 -7.75 -18.01 -10.49
CA ILE A 153 -8.36 -17.94 -9.15
C ILE A 153 -9.49 -16.92 -9.15
N GLY A 154 -9.25 -15.72 -9.70
CA GLY A 154 -10.25 -14.67 -9.90
C GLY A 154 -11.55 -15.16 -10.54
N ARG A 155 -11.44 -15.92 -11.64
CA ARG A 155 -12.60 -16.51 -12.35
C ARG A 155 -13.38 -17.55 -11.55
N SER A 156 -12.85 -18.03 -10.43
CA SER A 156 -13.54 -18.96 -9.53
C SER A 156 -14.18 -18.27 -8.32
N ILE A 157 -13.97 -16.97 -8.16
CA ILE A 157 -14.60 -16.15 -7.12
C ILE A 157 -16.02 -15.82 -7.58
N THR A 158 -16.99 -16.07 -6.71
CA THR A 158 -18.40 -15.78 -6.96
C THR A 158 -18.74 -14.35 -6.59
N ALA A 159 -19.82 -13.80 -7.18
CA ALA A 159 -20.26 -12.45 -6.86
C ALA A 159 -20.53 -12.21 -5.35
N PRO A 160 -21.14 -13.15 -4.59
CA PRO A 160 -21.28 -12.98 -3.14
C PRO A 160 -19.95 -12.96 -2.38
N GLU A 161 -18.98 -13.79 -2.77
CA GLU A 161 -17.64 -13.79 -2.13
C GLU A 161 -16.93 -12.46 -2.35
N TYR A 162 -16.94 -11.97 -3.58
CA TYR A 162 -16.37 -10.67 -3.93
C TYR A 162 -17.06 -9.52 -3.19
N SER A 163 -18.40 -9.50 -3.16
CA SER A 163 -19.16 -8.49 -2.41
C SER A 163 -18.86 -8.52 -0.91
N ASN A 164 -18.72 -9.72 -0.33
CA ASN A 164 -18.37 -9.88 1.08
C ASN A 164 -16.93 -9.46 1.39
N ALA A 165 -15.99 -9.66 0.46
CA ALA A 165 -14.63 -9.16 0.57
C ALA A 165 -14.59 -7.62 0.64
N ILE A 166 -15.31 -6.93 -0.25
CA ILE A 166 -15.44 -5.46 -0.21
C ILE A 166 -16.02 -5.01 1.14
N ARG A 167 -17.11 -5.63 1.60
CA ARG A 167 -17.72 -5.31 2.90
C ARG A 167 -16.77 -5.57 4.07
N HIS A 168 -15.88 -6.55 3.97
CA HIS A 168 -14.85 -6.78 4.98
C HIS A 168 -13.84 -5.62 5.00
N LEU A 169 -13.29 -5.22 3.85
CA LEU A 169 -12.37 -4.08 3.75
C LEU A 169 -13.01 -2.77 4.24
N GLN A 170 -14.28 -2.53 3.93
CA GLN A 170 -15.03 -1.38 4.45
C GLN A 170 -15.15 -1.38 5.98
N ARG A 171 -15.36 -2.55 6.61
CA ARG A 171 -15.36 -2.68 8.07
C ARG A 171 -13.98 -2.38 8.67
N VAL A 172 -12.91 -2.82 8.00
CA VAL A 172 -11.54 -2.45 8.38
C VAL A 172 -11.37 -0.93 8.31
N GLY A 173 -11.87 -0.28 7.26
CA GLY A 173 -11.88 1.19 7.14
C GLY A 173 -12.58 1.89 8.31
N ARG A 174 -13.72 1.37 8.77
CA ARG A 174 -14.43 1.93 9.95
C ARG A 174 -13.61 1.80 11.23
N HIS A 175 -12.94 0.66 11.41
CA HIS A 175 -12.11 0.42 12.59
C HIS A 175 -10.85 1.31 12.60
N VAL A 176 -10.14 1.39 11.46
CA VAL A 176 -8.98 2.26 11.30
C VAL A 176 -9.38 3.73 11.42
N GLY A 177 -10.53 4.14 10.88
CA GLY A 177 -11.08 5.48 11.10
C GLY A 177 -11.25 5.80 12.58
N GLY A 178 -11.83 4.90 13.37
CA GLY A 178 -11.97 5.07 14.82
C GLY A 178 -10.64 5.11 15.59
N PHE A 179 -9.57 4.53 15.04
CA PHE A 179 -8.22 4.67 15.59
C PHE A 179 -7.68 6.11 15.41
N PHE A 180 -7.91 6.71 14.24
CA PHE A 180 -7.49 8.08 13.92
C PHE A 180 -8.30 9.19 14.62
N GLU A 181 -9.39 8.85 15.32
CA GLU A 181 -10.01 9.77 16.29
C GLU A 181 -9.08 10.06 17.48
N ARG A 182 -8.13 9.15 17.79
CA ARG A 182 -7.20 9.28 18.91
C ARG A 182 -5.82 9.77 18.53
N TYR A 183 -5.42 9.57 17.28
CA TYR A 183 -4.07 9.83 16.76
C TYR A 183 -4.15 10.67 15.49
N HIS A 184 -3.15 11.52 15.28
CA HIS A 184 -3.03 12.32 14.07
C HIS A 184 -2.36 11.52 12.95
N VAL A 185 -1.34 10.75 13.32
CA VAL A 185 -0.49 10.00 12.40
C VAL A 185 -0.16 8.63 13.01
N GLN A 186 -0.01 7.61 12.15
CA GLN A 186 0.57 6.32 12.50
C GLN A 186 1.93 6.16 11.80
N LEU A 187 2.95 5.77 12.54
CA LEU A 187 4.29 5.43 12.07
C LEU A 187 4.49 3.90 12.06
N THR A 188 4.84 3.34 10.91
CA THR A 188 5.20 1.92 10.74
C THR A 188 6.41 1.78 9.82
N PRO A 189 6.98 0.58 9.62
CA PRO A 189 7.85 0.36 8.46
C PRO A 189 7.06 0.51 7.17
N VAL A 190 7.71 0.85 6.06
CA VAL A 190 7.09 0.76 4.72
C VAL A 190 7.00 -0.70 4.30
N LEU A 191 8.09 -1.45 4.48
CA LEU A 191 8.22 -2.87 4.13
C LEU A 191 8.74 -3.64 5.35
N ALA A 192 8.55 -4.95 5.34
CA ALA A 192 8.94 -5.83 6.43
C ALA A 192 10.44 -6.16 6.47
N GLY A 193 11.23 -5.70 5.49
CA GLY A 193 12.67 -5.93 5.45
C GLY A 193 13.42 -4.97 4.53
N PRO A 194 14.75 -5.14 4.41
CA PRO A 194 15.58 -4.37 3.50
C PRO A 194 15.38 -4.80 2.03
N PRO A 195 15.77 -3.97 1.04
CA PRO A 195 15.66 -4.30 -0.37
C PRO A 195 16.22 -5.68 -0.71
N PHE A 196 15.43 -6.48 -1.43
CA PHE A 196 15.85 -7.82 -1.81
C PHE A 196 16.89 -7.82 -2.93
N PRO A 197 17.77 -8.85 -2.98
CA PRO A 197 18.54 -9.15 -4.17
C PRO A 197 17.64 -9.36 -5.39
N HIS A 198 18.16 -9.01 -6.56
CA HIS A 198 17.46 -9.24 -7.82
C HIS A 198 17.06 -10.72 -7.96
N GLY A 199 15.77 -10.96 -8.24
CA GLY A 199 15.22 -12.30 -8.44
C GLY A 199 14.77 -13.02 -7.17
N ALA A 200 15.00 -12.47 -5.97
CA ALA A 200 14.62 -13.16 -4.72
C ALA A 200 13.11 -13.37 -4.56
N LEU A 201 12.29 -12.49 -5.13
CA LEU A 201 10.82 -12.61 -5.12
C LEU A 201 10.26 -13.42 -6.29
N GLN A 202 11.13 -13.99 -7.13
CA GLN A 202 10.66 -14.85 -8.21
C GLN A 202 10.18 -16.19 -7.65
N PRO A 203 9.06 -16.74 -8.16
CA PRO A 203 8.64 -18.08 -7.81
C PRO A 203 9.77 -19.07 -8.08
N SER A 204 9.97 -20.00 -7.14
CA SER A 204 10.89 -21.11 -7.27
C SER A 204 10.57 -21.94 -8.52
N ARG A 205 11.52 -22.76 -8.96
CA ARG A 205 11.32 -23.62 -10.13
C ARG A 205 10.11 -24.56 -9.97
N VAL A 206 9.90 -25.05 -8.75
CA VAL A 206 8.79 -25.95 -8.42
C VAL A 206 7.47 -25.19 -8.45
N GLU A 207 7.37 -24.04 -7.80
CA GLU A 207 6.15 -23.20 -7.82
C GLU A 207 5.80 -22.76 -9.24
N ARG A 208 6.81 -22.36 -10.02
CA ARG A 208 6.62 -21.99 -11.43
C ARG A 208 6.09 -23.14 -12.28
N LEU A 209 6.59 -24.36 -12.05
CA LEU A 209 6.10 -25.56 -12.72
C LEU A 209 4.65 -25.85 -12.30
N GLN A 210 4.35 -25.82 -11.00
CA GLN A 210 3.00 -26.02 -10.46
C GLN A 210 2.00 -25.02 -11.05
N MET A 211 2.32 -23.71 -11.02
CA MET A 211 1.49 -22.67 -11.63
C MET A 211 1.32 -22.88 -13.14
N THR A 212 2.35 -23.33 -13.84
CA THR A 212 2.28 -23.62 -15.27
C THR A 212 1.34 -24.78 -15.55
N VAL A 213 1.43 -25.88 -14.80
CA VAL A 213 0.59 -27.07 -14.96
C VAL A 213 -0.87 -26.74 -14.60
N LEU A 214 -1.11 -26.19 -13.41
CA LEU A 214 -2.45 -25.83 -12.96
C LEU A 214 -3.08 -24.78 -13.89
N GLY A 215 -2.27 -23.82 -14.35
CA GLY A 215 -2.67 -22.80 -15.30
C GLY A 215 -3.00 -23.33 -16.70
N ALA A 216 -2.31 -24.38 -17.16
CA ALA A 216 -2.59 -25.06 -18.42
C ALA A 216 -3.89 -25.88 -18.35
N LEU A 217 -4.13 -26.55 -17.21
CA LEU A 217 -5.34 -27.34 -16.98
C LEU A 217 -6.58 -26.48 -16.69
N ARG A 218 -6.43 -25.16 -16.54
CA ARG A 218 -7.51 -24.22 -16.17
C ARG A 218 -8.27 -24.69 -14.92
N ALA A 219 -7.58 -25.35 -13.99
CA ALA A 219 -8.17 -25.99 -12.82
C ALA A 219 -8.49 -24.99 -11.70
N SER A 220 -9.24 -23.92 -12.02
CA SER A 220 -9.49 -22.78 -11.12
C SER A 220 -10.15 -23.19 -9.80
N ARG A 221 -11.15 -24.08 -9.85
CA ARG A 221 -11.82 -24.63 -8.67
C ARG A 221 -10.87 -25.44 -7.78
N THR A 222 -9.96 -26.20 -8.40
CA THR A 222 -8.95 -26.98 -7.67
C THR A 222 -7.92 -26.06 -7.03
N MET A 223 -7.44 -25.04 -7.75
CA MET A 223 -6.52 -24.04 -7.19
C MET A 223 -7.11 -23.34 -5.96
N LYS A 224 -8.39 -22.95 -6.05
CA LYS A 224 -9.13 -22.38 -4.92
C LYS A 224 -9.28 -23.38 -3.75
N ALA A 225 -9.65 -24.63 -4.04
CA ALA A 225 -9.79 -25.67 -3.02
C ALA A 225 -8.48 -26.02 -2.30
N LEU A 226 -7.34 -25.84 -2.97
CA LEU A 226 -6.01 -26.06 -2.40
C LEU A 226 -5.46 -24.83 -1.65
N GLY A 227 -6.24 -23.77 -1.49
CA GLY A 227 -5.81 -22.57 -0.74
C GLY A 227 -4.75 -21.74 -1.46
N ALA A 228 -4.74 -21.74 -2.81
CA ALA A 228 -3.74 -21.01 -3.58
C ALA A 228 -3.82 -19.48 -3.35
N LEU A 229 -5.00 -18.96 -3.00
CA LEU A 229 -5.18 -17.55 -2.66
C LEU A 229 -4.49 -17.20 -1.35
N GLU A 230 -4.66 -18.04 -0.33
CA GLU A 230 -4.03 -17.91 0.99
C GLU A 230 -2.50 -18.02 0.89
N GLN A 231 -2.00 -18.95 0.07
CA GLN A 231 -0.56 -19.06 -0.21
C GLN A 231 -0.02 -17.80 -0.88
N ALA A 232 -0.69 -17.30 -1.92
CA ALA A 232 -0.31 -16.04 -2.57
C ALA A 232 -0.34 -14.86 -1.59
N ALA A 233 -1.33 -14.83 -0.68
CA ALA A 233 -1.43 -13.81 0.36
C ALA A 233 -0.23 -13.86 1.30
N GLY A 234 0.12 -15.06 1.79
CA GLY A 234 1.25 -15.26 2.69
C GLY A 234 2.55 -14.71 2.12
N THR A 235 2.89 -15.07 0.87
CA THR A 235 4.13 -14.59 0.25
C THR A 235 4.17 -13.07 0.08
N VAL A 236 3.08 -12.48 -0.40
CA VAL A 236 3.03 -11.04 -0.69
C VAL A 236 3.03 -10.23 0.60
N PHE A 237 2.14 -10.55 1.54
CA PHE A 237 1.98 -9.79 2.77
C PHE A 237 3.09 -10.03 3.78
N GLU A 238 3.90 -11.10 3.66
CA GLU A 238 5.11 -11.21 4.49
C GLU A 238 6.05 -10.00 4.28
N TRP A 239 6.08 -9.47 3.05
CA TRP A 239 6.90 -8.31 2.69
C TRP A 239 6.16 -6.97 2.81
N MET A 240 4.99 -6.84 2.17
CA MET A 240 4.26 -5.57 2.09
C MET A 240 3.18 -5.45 3.17
N GLN A 241 3.47 -5.84 4.41
CA GLN A 241 2.41 -5.95 5.42
C GLN A 241 1.76 -4.63 5.85
N PHE A 242 2.42 -3.48 5.70
CA PHE A 242 1.95 -2.22 6.30
C PHE A 242 1.12 -1.35 5.34
N THR A 243 1.56 -1.22 4.09
CA THR A 243 0.99 -0.28 3.12
C THR A 243 -0.41 -0.63 2.60
N PRO A 244 -0.82 -1.90 2.41
CA PRO A 244 -2.11 -2.24 1.83
C PRO A 244 -3.30 -1.78 2.67
N ILE A 245 -3.09 -1.54 3.96
CA ILE A 245 -4.12 -1.02 4.85
C ILE A 245 -4.57 0.35 4.35
N ALA A 246 -3.64 1.27 4.07
CA ALA A 246 -3.97 2.60 3.55
C ALA A 246 -4.70 2.54 2.19
N ASN A 247 -4.35 1.57 1.32
CA ASN A 247 -5.10 1.32 0.10
C ASN A 247 -6.56 0.93 0.39
N ALA A 248 -6.77 -0.02 1.31
CA ALA A 248 -8.11 -0.52 1.63
C ALA A 248 -8.98 0.50 2.38
N THR A 249 -8.36 1.37 3.18
CA THR A 249 -9.07 2.26 4.10
C THR A 249 -9.11 3.72 3.65
N GLY A 250 -8.30 4.09 2.64
CA GLY A 250 -8.37 5.38 1.95
C GLY A 250 -7.65 6.53 2.65
N GLN A 251 -6.87 6.26 3.70
CA GLN A 251 -6.05 7.27 4.37
C GLN A 251 -4.90 7.71 3.46
N PRO A 252 -4.52 8.99 3.50
CA PRO A 252 -3.29 9.44 2.89
C PRO A 252 -2.11 8.84 3.66
N ALA A 253 -1.06 8.49 2.92
CA ALA A 253 0.16 7.96 3.51
C ALA A 253 1.39 8.34 2.70
N MET A 254 2.54 8.41 3.37
CA MET A 254 3.82 8.74 2.78
C MET A 254 4.93 7.79 3.23
N SER A 255 5.94 7.62 2.38
CA SER A 255 7.17 6.89 2.70
C SER A 255 8.31 7.90 2.79
N VAL A 256 8.97 7.99 3.95
CA VAL A 256 10.06 8.93 4.19
C VAL A 256 11.37 8.16 4.41
N PRO A 257 12.46 8.49 3.69
CA PRO A 257 13.73 7.76 3.78
C PRO A 257 14.59 8.28 4.94
N LEU A 258 14.25 7.89 6.16
CA LEU A 258 14.97 8.31 7.37
C LEU A 258 16.08 7.34 7.81
N SER A 259 16.19 6.16 7.19
CA SER A 259 17.09 5.11 7.66
C SER A 259 17.75 4.33 6.52
N TRP A 260 18.89 3.72 6.84
CA TRP A 260 19.70 2.87 5.96
C TRP A 260 20.19 1.64 6.73
N SER A 261 20.33 0.51 6.04
CA SER A 261 20.95 -0.70 6.60
C SER A 261 22.47 -0.50 6.79
N ALA A 262 23.12 -1.46 7.46
CA ALA A 262 24.59 -1.44 7.63
C ALA A 262 25.33 -1.48 6.28
N GLU A 263 24.73 -2.12 5.27
CA GLU A 263 25.21 -2.21 3.89
C GLU A 263 24.87 -0.97 3.05
N GLY A 264 24.22 0.04 3.64
CA GLY A 264 23.87 1.29 2.97
C GLY A 264 22.62 1.20 2.09
N LEU A 265 21.76 0.19 2.27
CA LEU A 265 20.49 0.08 1.55
C LEU A 265 19.42 0.95 2.23
N PRO A 266 18.58 1.69 1.48
CA PRO A 266 17.56 2.56 2.07
C PRO A 266 16.44 1.75 2.74
N ILE A 267 15.99 2.21 3.91
CA ILE A 267 14.88 1.66 4.67
C ILE A 267 13.86 2.77 4.91
N GLY A 268 12.69 2.61 4.29
CA GLY A 268 11.60 3.57 4.40
C GLY A 268 10.81 3.41 5.70
N VAL A 269 10.44 4.54 6.30
CA VAL A 269 9.41 4.59 7.35
C VAL A 269 8.13 5.20 6.79
N HIS A 270 7.00 4.63 7.17
CA HIS A 270 5.68 4.90 6.63
C HIS A 270 4.88 5.73 7.62
N PHE A 271 4.28 6.81 7.12
CA PHE A 271 3.40 7.66 7.92
C PHE A 271 2.01 7.69 7.28
N THR A 272 1.00 7.26 8.02
CA THR A 272 -0.40 7.28 7.60
C THR A 272 -1.15 8.32 8.40
N GLY A 273 -1.86 9.23 7.74
CA GLY A 273 -2.62 10.32 8.35
C GLY A 273 -4.11 9.98 8.49
N ARG A 274 -4.89 10.92 9.02
CA ARG A 274 -6.36 10.82 8.98
C ARG A 274 -6.87 10.91 7.54
N TYR A 275 -8.08 10.39 7.32
CA TYR A 275 -8.73 10.52 6.02
C TYR A 275 -8.75 11.98 5.55
N ALA A 276 -8.26 12.22 4.33
CA ALA A 276 -8.14 13.54 3.71
C ALA A 276 -7.32 14.59 4.51
N ASP A 277 -6.32 14.15 5.29
CA ASP A 277 -5.42 15.02 6.06
C ASP A 277 -3.98 14.97 5.54
N GLU A 278 -3.81 15.08 4.21
CA GLU A 278 -2.52 15.20 3.53
C GLU A 278 -1.74 16.43 4.03
N ALA A 279 -2.44 17.50 4.41
CA ALA A 279 -1.84 18.72 4.93
C ALA A 279 -0.98 18.44 6.18
N THR A 280 -1.49 17.66 7.14
CA THR A 280 -0.72 17.26 8.32
C THR A 280 0.52 16.45 7.93
N LEU A 281 0.39 15.52 6.98
CA LEU A 281 1.52 14.73 6.50
C LEU A 281 2.59 15.59 5.81
N PHE A 282 2.22 16.55 4.97
CA PHE A 282 3.19 17.45 4.32
C PHE A 282 3.91 18.36 5.30
N ARG A 283 3.21 18.89 6.31
CA ARG A 283 3.84 19.66 7.40
C ARG A 283 4.85 18.81 8.16
N LEU A 284 4.46 17.59 8.55
CA LEU A 284 5.33 16.64 9.25
C LEU A 284 6.54 16.23 8.39
N ALA A 285 6.31 15.92 7.11
CA ALA A 285 7.38 15.56 6.20
C ALA A 285 8.41 16.68 6.05
N ALA A 286 7.96 17.93 5.98
CA ALA A 286 8.84 19.09 5.87
C ALA A 286 9.71 19.26 7.14
N GLU A 287 9.13 19.08 8.32
CA GLU A 287 9.87 19.10 9.59
C GLU A 287 10.91 17.97 9.64
N LEU A 288 10.54 16.76 9.23
CA LEU A 288 11.44 15.61 9.15
C LEU A 288 12.57 15.82 8.12
N GLU A 289 12.27 16.41 6.96
CA GLU A 289 13.25 16.71 5.92
C GLU A 289 14.30 17.73 6.40
N LEU A 290 13.89 18.68 7.25
CA LEU A 290 14.79 19.65 7.87
C LEU A 290 15.61 19.03 9.01
N ALA A 291 14.98 18.21 9.85
CA ALA A 291 15.62 17.62 11.04
C ALA A 291 16.58 16.48 10.70
N ALA A 292 16.27 15.69 9.66
CA ALA A 292 17.08 14.56 9.20
C ALA A 292 17.18 14.55 7.66
N PRO A 293 17.98 15.46 7.06
CA PRO A 293 18.04 15.60 5.60
C PRO A 293 18.59 14.35 4.90
N TRP A 294 17.87 13.87 3.87
CA TRP A 294 18.30 12.73 3.05
C TRP A 294 18.85 13.12 1.67
N ARG A 295 18.80 14.41 1.29
CA ARG A 295 19.16 14.89 -0.05
C ARG A 295 20.57 14.51 -0.52
N GLU A 296 21.52 14.45 0.40
CA GLU A 296 22.91 14.11 0.09
C GLU A 296 23.18 12.60 0.03
N ARG A 297 22.21 11.76 0.41
CA ARG A 297 22.30 10.30 0.27
C ARG A 297 22.01 9.92 -1.19
N ARG A 298 23.07 9.59 -1.94
CA ARG A 298 22.99 9.19 -3.34
C ARG A 298 23.35 7.72 -3.50
N PRO A 299 22.67 6.98 -4.41
CA PRO A 299 23.09 5.62 -4.72
C PRO A 299 24.52 5.63 -5.32
N PRO A 300 25.31 4.57 -5.12
CA PRO A 300 26.54 4.38 -5.88
C PRO A 300 26.14 4.29 -7.36
N GLY A 301 26.66 5.23 -8.17
CA GLY A 301 26.33 5.37 -9.59
C GLY A 301 26.89 4.26 -10.48
#